data_AF-A0A2T4C844-F1
#
_entry.id   AF-A0A2T4C844-F1
#
_cell.length_a   1.000
_cell.length_b   1.000
_cell.length_c   1.000
_cell.angle_alpha   90.00
_cell.angle_beta   90.00
_cell.angle_gamma   90.00
#
_symmetry.space_group_name_H-M   'P 1'
#
loop_
_entity.id
_entity.type
_entity.pdbx_description
1 polymer ?
#
loop_
_entity_poly.entity_id
_entity_poly.type
_entity_poly.pdbx_seq_one_letter_code
_entity_poly.pdbx_strand_id
1 'polypeptide(L)'
;MAGHGDLQEMLRMLTARKASMMAAMGYIKALQAKNLKSIDQIAEAPLSTVEAAISDAKLAKSFHTACKSHGKKSNKRPAEEPAATAERKKPRLEMHKRDLDYNSMAPEELEASLALPLCEDEYLIRETTLVTNRAPLVLAFAVELLRFTMPEQPPSSRLSLAQAVVSANSRSKAVSIGIEKAPASGETQIPTGQPKVSVLGREIPVLKRGGYTWSDENQQSPTSAEAANPSSSTPASTTSNSVWATSKTLTSKGSVFVAHAASITAPSMRSGLMKVLFNQYPELEKTADHVAWATRTSFGGSSLVQEASFDDGEAGCGKFMLELLRASNITNTIVVLARWYGGVMLGPDRWRLMRECLNDALSAQQRTSTFSGEALWGLDAEDKKPSMSTIGMAIHRPEGARNYLLKSFASAGASEGGGGKKTTAALNDERQENLGRLLGALRLLFASWAPVLGRAELDRRAWSWYVAVRPDIEAGPSGWGEKGTLKLSKILDLRRKEGDVTK
;
A
#
# COMPACT_ATOMS: atom_id res chain seq x y z
N MET A 1 -28.23 39.04 -23.44
CA MET A 1 -27.45 38.91 -22.19
C MET A 1 -26.82 37.54 -22.19
N ALA A 2 -25.49 37.41 -22.23
CA ALA A 2 -24.87 36.09 -22.09
C ALA A 2 -25.16 35.57 -20.69
N GLY A 3 -25.69 34.34 -20.57
CA GLY A 3 -25.96 33.75 -19.27
C GLY A 3 -24.68 33.67 -18.46
N HIS A 4 -24.75 33.95 -17.15
CA HIS A 4 -23.60 33.85 -16.26
C HIS A 4 -22.91 32.46 -16.32
N GLY A 5 -23.67 31.43 -16.71
CA GLY A 5 -23.17 30.07 -16.97
C GLY A 5 -22.26 29.94 -18.20
N ASP A 6 -22.54 30.64 -19.30
CA ASP A 6 -21.71 30.58 -20.52
C ASP A 6 -20.32 31.15 -20.26
N LEU A 7 -20.24 32.23 -19.47
CA LEU A 7 -18.97 32.85 -19.09
C LEU A 7 -18.10 31.87 -18.28
N GLN A 8 -18.68 31.21 -17.29
CA GLN A 8 -17.96 30.26 -16.43
C GLN A 8 -17.47 29.04 -17.24
N GLU A 9 -18.29 28.55 -18.16
CA GLU A 9 -17.93 27.41 -19.00
C GLU A 9 -16.87 27.79 -20.04
N MET A 10 -16.91 28.98 -20.62
CA MET A 10 -15.83 29.50 -21.48
C MET A 10 -14.49 29.62 -20.73
N LEU A 11 -14.53 30.14 -19.50
CA LEU A 11 -13.34 30.22 -18.63
C LEU A 11 -12.79 28.83 -18.32
N ARG A 12 -13.66 27.86 -18.01
CA ARG A 12 -13.30 26.45 -17.79
C ARG A 12 -12.67 25.82 -19.03
N MET A 13 -13.22 26.06 -20.21
CA MET A 13 -12.72 25.53 -21.48
C MET A 13 -11.33 26.07 -21.84
N LEU A 14 -11.05 27.34 -21.57
CA LEU A 14 -9.74 27.97 -21.84
C LEU A 14 -8.68 27.53 -20.82
N THR A 15 -9.02 27.46 -19.53
CA THR A 15 -8.09 27.02 -18.47
C THR A 15 -7.74 25.53 -18.58
N ALA A 16 -8.70 24.68 -18.96
CA ALA A 16 -8.43 23.27 -19.28
C ALA A 16 -7.42 23.09 -20.42
N ARG A 17 -7.21 24.12 -21.25
CA ARG A 17 -6.27 24.16 -22.38
C ARG A 17 -4.99 24.94 -22.05
N LYS A 18 -4.66 25.08 -20.77
CA LYS A 18 -3.44 25.73 -20.25
C LYS A 18 -3.37 27.25 -20.42
N ALA A 19 -4.50 27.93 -20.69
CA ALA A 19 -4.54 29.39 -20.54
C ALA A 19 -4.52 29.75 -19.04
N SER A 20 -3.71 30.73 -18.65
CA SER A 20 -3.78 31.29 -17.29
C SER A 20 -5.13 31.98 -17.09
N MET A 21 -5.58 32.11 -15.83
CA MET A 21 -6.90 32.68 -15.57
C MET A 21 -7.03 34.14 -16.06
N MET A 22 -5.94 34.90 -15.93
CA MET A 22 -5.85 36.27 -16.44
C MET A 22 -5.90 36.32 -17.98
N ALA A 23 -5.19 35.40 -18.66
CA ALA A 23 -5.21 35.32 -20.12
C ALA A 23 -6.58 34.90 -20.64
N ALA A 24 -7.22 33.92 -20.02
CA ALA A 24 -8.56 33.46 -20.38
C ALA A 24 -9.63 34.56 -20.24
N MET A 25 -9.57 35.37 -19.18
CA MET A 25 -10.41 36.56 -19.03
C MET A 25 -10.15 37.60 -20.13
N GLY A 26 -8.88 37.79 -20.51
CA GLY A 26 -8.49 38.66 -21.62
C GLY A 26 -9.06 38.20 -22.96
N TYR A 27 -8.95 36.90 -23.27
CA TYR A 27 -9.49 36.31 -24.50
C TYR A 27 -11.01 36.40 -24.57
N ILE A 28 -11.71 36.19 -23.45
CA ILE A 28 -13.17 36.32 -23.41
C ILE A 28 -13.61 37.77 -23.64
N LYS A 29 -12.90 38.76 -23.07
CA LYS A 29 -13.17 40.17 -23.37
C LYS A 29 -12.95 40.48 -24.86
N ALA A 30 -11.91 39.91 -25.47
CA ALA A 30 -11.64 40.07 -26.91
C ALA A 30 -12.72 39.41 -27.79
N LEU A 31 -13.25 38.25 -27.39
CA LEU A 31 -14.38 37.58 -28.05
C LEU A 31 -15.69 38.39 -27.90
N GLN A 32 -15.96 38.90 -26.69
CA GLN A 32 -17.12 39.75 -26.41
C GLN A 32 -17.10 41.06 -27.21
N ALA A 33 -15.91 41.65 -27.44
CA ALA A 33 -15.73 42.83 -28.28
C ALA A 33 -16.08 42.56 -29.75
N LYS A 34 -16.00 41.30 -30.21
CA LYS A 34 -16.44 40.85 -31.55
C LYS A 34 -17.88 40.34 -31.57
N ASN A 35 -18.68 40.68 -30.57
CA ASN A 35 -20.06 40.22 -30.37
C ASN A 35 -20.23 38.69 -30.22
N LEU A 36 -19.15 37.97 -29.89
CA LEU A 36 -19.21 36.54 -29.56
C LEU A 36 -19.34 36.39 -28.04
N LYS A 37 -20.59 36.38 -27.56
CA LYS A 37 -20.91 36.43 -26.13
C LYS A 37 -21.40 35.07 -25.57
N SER A 38 -21.85 34.15 -26.42
CA SER A 38 -22.25 32.78 -26.03
C SER A 38 -21.41 31.69 -26.71
N ILE A 39 -21.47 30.48 -26.16
CA ILE A 39 -20.76 29.31 -26.69
C ILE A 39 -21.25 28.96 -28.09
N ASP A 40 -22.56 29.08 -28.33
CA ASP A 40 -23.17 28.79 -29.64
C ASP A 40 -22.74 29.80 -30.71
N GLN A 41 -22.66 31.09 -30.35
CA GLN A 41 -22.13 32.12 -31.26
C GLN A 41 -20.68 31.85 -31.64
N ILE A 42 -19.86 31.36 -30.70
CA ILE A 42 -18.47 30.98 -30.98
C ILE A 42 -18.41 29.73 -31.85
N ALA A 43 -19.30 28.76 -31.64
CA ALA A 43 -19.37 27.53 -32.42
C ALA A 43 -19.72 27.79 -33.90
N GLU A 44 -20.61 28.75 -34.16
CA GLU A 44 -21.06 29.14 -35.50
C GLU A 44 -20.11 30.14 -36.20
N ALA A 45 -19.29 30.86 -35.44
CA ALA A 45 -18.35 31.84 -35.98
C ALA A 45 -17.26 31.19 -36.88
N PRO A 46 -16.80 31.90 -37.92
CA PRO A 46 -15.61 31.50 -38.68
C PRO A 46 -14.38 31.37 -37.78
N LEU A 47 -13.55 30.35 -38.04
CA LEU A 47 -12.34 30.08 -37.25
C LEU A 47 -11.38 31.29 -37.26
N SER A 48 -11.32 32.03 -38.37
CA SER A 48 -10.51 33.24 -38.50
C SER A 48 -10.90 34.35 -37.50
N THR A 49 -12.18 34.48 -37.17
CA THR A 49 -12.68 35.47 -36.21
C THR A 49 -12.24 35.14 -34.78
N VAL A 50 -12.22 33.84 -34.45
CA VAL A 50 -11.79 33.30 -33.14
C VAL A 50 -10.27 33.34 -33.00
N GLU A 51 -9.52 32.99 -34.04
CA GLU A 51 -8.05 33.14 -34.08
C GLU A 51 -7.62 34.60 -33.95
N ALA A 52 -8.35 35.54 -34.55
CA ALA A 52 -8.05 36.95 -34.40
C ALA A 52 -8.42 37.51 -33.01
N ALA A 53 -9.09 36.74 -32.14
CA ALA A 53 -9.40 37.13 -30.75
C ALA A 53 -8.51 36.42 -29.73
N ILE A 54 -8.05 35.21 -30.07
CA ILE A 54 -7.15 34.40 -29.26
C ILE A 54 -5.79 34.40 -29.98
N SER A 55 -4.85 35.18 -29.48
CA SER A 55 -3.51 35.41 -30.07
C SER A 55 -2.64 34.15 -30.26
N ASP A 56 -3.12 32.97 -29.84
CA ASP A 56 -2.50 31.65 -30.06
C ASP A 56 -3.41 30.80 -30.97
N ALA A 57 -2.93 30.52 -32.19
CA ALA A 57 -3.65 29.75 -33.20
C ALA A 57 -3.94 28.29 -32.79
N LYS A 58 -3.07 27.66 -32.00
CA LYS A 58 -3.31 26.28 -31.52
C LYS A 58 -4.40 26.28 -30.46
N LEU A 59 -4.35 27.24 -29.55
CA LEU A 59 -5.35 27.42 -28.51
C LEU A 59 -6.72 27.75 -29.13
N ALA A 60 -6.77 28.69 -30.08
CA ALA A 60 -7.98 29.09 -30.79
C ALA A 60 -8.69 27.91 -31.47
N LYS A 61 -7.96 27.08 -32.23
CA LYS A 61 -8.50 25.88 -32.88
C LYS A 61 -9.07 24.87 -31.88
N SER A 62 -8.32 24.60 -30.81
CA SER A 62 -8.73 23.65 -29.78
C SER A 62 -9.94 24.13 -28.96
N PHE A 63 -10.07 25.44 -28.75
CA PHE A 63 -11.20 26.07 -28.07
C PHE A 63 -12.44 26.10 -28.97
N HIS A 64 -12.29 26.49 -30.24
CA HIS A 64 -13.39 26.50 -31.23
C HIS A 64 -14.01 25.11 -31.43
N THR A 65 -13.17 24.08 -31.48
CA THR A 65 -13.62 22.67 -31.53
C THR A 65 -14.41 22.29 -30.27
N ALA A 66 -14.03 22.82 -29.10
CA ALA A 66 -14.75 22.59 -27.85
C ALA A 66 -16.16 23.19 -27.90
N CYS A 67 -16.29 24.44 -28.32
CA CYS A 67 -17.57 25.14 -28.43
C CYS A 67 -18.52 24.41 -29.40
N LYS A 68 -18.01 23.94 -30.55
CA LYS A 68 -18.79 23.14 -31.51
C LYS A 68 -19.29 21.81 -30.94
N SER A 69 -18.52 21.19 -30.04
CA SER A 69 -18.91 19.94 -29.38
C SER A 69 -19.91 20.14 -28.23
N HIS A 70 -20.02 21.37 -27.70
CA HIS A 70 -20.85 21.70 -26.54
C HIS A 70 -22.35 21.70 -26.90
N GLY A 71 -22.73 22.29 -28.04
CA GLY A 71 -24.14 22.36 -28.48
C GLY A 71 -24.77 21.00 -28.84
N LYS A 72 -23.97 19.99 -29.21
CA LYS A 72 -24.47 18.65 -29.55
C LYS A 72 -24.98 17.83 -28.35
N LYS A 73 -24.66 18.23 -27.11
CA LYS A 73 -25.15 17.56 -25.89
C LYS A 73 -26.49 18.12 -25.37
N SER A 74 -26.96 19.25 -25.90
CA SER A 74 -28.13 19.97 -25.37
C SER A 74 -29.48 19.56 -25.97
N ASN A 75 -29.52 18.79 -27.07
CA ASN A 75 -30.78 18.43 -27.74
C ASN A 75 -31.26 17.02 -27.36
N LYS A 76 -31.87 16.90 -26.17
CA LYS A 76 -32.86 15.86 -25.85
C LYS A 76 -34.17 16.57 -25.49
N ARG A 77 -35.24 16.26 -26.23
CA ARG A 77 -36.63 16.72 -26.04
C ARG A 77 -37.18 16.32 -24.65
N PRO A 78 -38.18 17.04 -24.12
CA PRO A 78 -38.64 16.90 -22.74
C PRO A 78 -39.53 15.66 -22.61
N ALA A 79 -39.22 14.82 -21.62
CA ALA A 79 -40.13 13.80 -21.14
C ALA A 79 -40.69 14.27 -19.79
N GLU A 80 -42.00 14.15 -19.65
CA GLU A 80 -42.75 14.25 -18.40
C GLU A 80 -42.04 13.55 -17.24
N GLU A 81 -42.29 14.06 -16.05
CA GLU A 81 -41.78 13.59 -14.76
C GLU A 81 -41.56 12.06 -14.71
N PRO A 82 -40.36 11.60 -14.31
CA PRO A 82 -40.23 10.31 -13.71
C PRO A 82 -39.99 10.48 -12.21
N ALA A 83 -40.89 9.84 -11.46
CA ALA A 83 -40.65 9.37 -10.12
C ALA A 83 -39.27 8.69 -10.01
N ALA A 84 -38.71 8.74 -8.81
CA ALA A 84 -37.41 8.22 -8.44
C ALA A 84 -37.12 6.81 -8.98
N THR A 85 -36.18 6.70 -9.92
CA THR A 85 -35.38 5.48 -10.13
C THR A 85 -33.93 5.86 -10.39
N ALA A 86 -33.04 5.37 -9.53
CA ALA A 86 -31.60 5.59 -9.56
C ALA A 86 -30.97 4.90 -10.79
N GLU A 87 -30.54 5.66 -11.78
CA GLU A 87 -29.67 5.15 -12.85
C GLU A 87 -28.23 5.01 -12.32
N ARG A 88 -27.88 3.80 -11.87
CA ARG A 88 -26.48 3.42 -11.63
C ARG A 88 -25.71 3.46 -12.95
N LYS A 89 -24.84 4.45 -13.14
CA LYS A 89 -23.80 4.40 -14.18
C LYS A 89 -23.04 3.09 -14.01
N LYS A 90 -22.95 2.27 -15.06
CA LYS A 90 -22.18 1.01 -15.04
C LYS A 90 -20.76 1.31 -14.53
N PRO A 91 -20.26 0.59 -13.50
CA PRO A 91 -18.94 0.84 -12.96
C PRO A 91 -17.90 0.65 -14.05
N ARG A 92 -16.94 1.58 -14.12
CA ARG A 92 -15.82 1.52 -15.07
C ARG A 92 -15.00 0.27 -14.72
N LEU A 93 -14.87 -0.68 -15.65
CA LEU A 93 -14.21 -1.96 -15.41
C LEU A 93 -12.75 -1.84 -14.92
N GLU A 94 -12.07 -0.77 -15.34
CA GLU A 94 -10.70 -0.47 -14.95
C GLU A 94 -10.67 0.86 -14.20
N MET A 95 -10.33 0.80 -12.92
CA MET A 95 -10.11 1.98 -12.09
C MET A 95 -8.64 2.37 -12.19
N HIS A 96 -8.37 3.63 -12.56
CA HIS A 96 -7.00 4.12 -12.65
C HIS A 96 -6.55 4.78 -11.34
N LYS A 97 -5.23 4.92 -11.13
CA LYS A 97 -4.61 5.57 -9.95
C LYS A 97 -5.17 6.97 -9.65
N ARG A 98 -5.72 7.64 -10.67
CA ARG A 98 -6.32 8.99 -10.59
C ARG A 98 -7.83 8.99 -10.30
N ASP A 99 -8.48 7.85 -10.43
CA ASP A 99 -9.94 7.72 -10.28
C ASP A 99 -10.35 7.46 -8.83
N LEU A 100 -9.42 7.10 -7.95
CA LEU A 100 -9.67 6.75 -6.55
C LEU A 100 -8.86 7.65 -5.61
N ASP A 101 -9.59 8.48 -4.87
CA ASP A 101 -9.09 9.17 -3.68
C ASP A 101 -9.64 8.46 -2.44
N TYR A 102 -8.76 7.73 -1.75
CA TYR A 102 -9.13 6.96 -0.56
C TYR A 102 -9.67 7.82 0.58
N ASN A 103 -9.39 9.13 0.58
CA ASN A 103 -9.89 10.05 1.60
C ASN A 103 -11.30 10.59 1.29
N SER A 104 -11.80 10.41 0.07
CA SER A 104 -13.11 10.94 -0.34
C SER A 104 -14.21 9.88 -0.46
N MET A 105 -13.87 8.59 -0.35
CA MET A 105 -14.81 7.48 -0.51
C MET A 105 -15.11 6.82 0.83
N ALA A 106 -16.34 6.34 0.99
CA ALA A 106 -16.69 5.50 2.13
C ALA A 106 -15.88 4.18 2.09
N PRO A 107 -15.42 3.65 3.23
CA PRO A 107 -14.70 2.38 3.31
C PRO A 107 -15.39 1.24 2.56
N GLU A 108 -16.70 1.10 2.70
CA GLU A 108 -17.50 0.02 2.14
C GLU A 108 -17.57 0.13 0.61
N GLU A 109 -17.73 1.35 0.08
CA GLU A 109 -17.75 1.61 -1.35
C GLU A 109 -16.40 1.29 -2.00
N LEU A 110 -15.30 1.65 -1.31
CA LEU A 110 -13.96 1.34 -1.75
C LEU A 110 -13.75 -0.19 -1.82
N GLU A 111 -14.10 -0.94 -0.77
CA GLU A 111 -13.91 -2.38 -0.75
C GLU A 111 -14.81 -3.10 -1.76
N ALA A 112 -16.05 -2.63 -1.94
CA ALA A 112 -16.95 -3.14 -2.98
C ALA A 112 -16.39 -2.91 -4.39
N SER A 113 -15.78 -1.74 -4.64
CA SER A 113 -15.14 -1.44 -5.93
C SER A 113 -13.95 -2.35 -6.26
N LEU A 114 -13.28 -2.85 -5.21
CA LEU A 114 -12.10 -3.70 -5.32
C LEU A 114 -12.42 -5.21 -5.30
N ALA A 115 -13.70 -5.58 -5.23
CA ALA A 115 -14.12 -6.98 -5.26
C ALA A 115 -13.64 -7.71 -6.54
N LEU A 116 -13.30 -8.98 -6.35
CA LEU A 116 -12.84 -9.89 -7.40
C LEU A 116 -13.95 -10.90 -7.74
N PRO A 117 -14.04 -11.37 -8.99
CA PRO A 117 -15.00 -12.40 -9.39
C PRO A 117 -14.72 -13.71 -8.65
N LEU A 118 -15.77 -14.51 -8.43
CA LEU A 118 -15.69 -15.78 -7.72
C LEU A 118 -16.64 -16.80 -8.36
N CYS A 119 -16.16 -18.02 -8.55
CA CYS A 119 -16.96 -19.17 -8.99
C CYS A 119 -16.46 -20.40 -8.22
N GLU A 120 -17.30 -21.00 -7.38
CA GLU A 120 -16.96 -22.17 -6.56
C GLU A 120 -17.53 -23.49 -7.13
N ASP A 121 -18.03 -23.46 -8.37
CA ASP A 121 -18.53 -24.66 -9.06
C ASP A 121 -17.37 -25.60 -9.41
N GLU A 122 -17.27 -26.71 -8.67
CA GLU A 122 -16.19 -27.68 -8.81
C GLU A 122 -16.10 -28.30 -10.21
N TYR A 123 -17.24 -28.52 -10.87
CA TYR A 123 -17.29 -29.14 -12.19
C TYR A 123 -16.64 -28.21 -13.21
N LEU A 124 -17.09 -26.95 -13.25
CA LEU A 124 -16.54 -25.93 -14.13
C LEU A 124 -15.07 -25.67 -13.86
N ILE A 125 -14.67 -25.62 -12.58
CA ILE A 125 -13.26 -25.46 -12.20
C ILE A 125 -12.44 -26.63 -12.74
N ARG A 126 -12.88 -27.88 -12.55
CA ARG A 126 -12.10 -29.07 -12.92
C ARG A 126 -11.85 -29.18 -14.43
N GLU A 127 -12.81 -28.76 -15.25
CA GLU A 127 -12.68 -28.73 -16.72
C GLU A 127 -11.83 -27.57 -17.25
N THR A 128 -11.59 -26.54 -16.43
CA THR A 128 -10.94 -25.32 -16.89
C THR A 128 -9.41 -25.46 -16.96
N THR A 129 -8.86 -25.11 -18.12
CA THR A 129 -7.41 -24.98 -18.34
C THR A 129 -7.07 -23.56 -18.77
N LEU A 130 -6.16 -22.93 -18.05
CA LEU A 130 -5.75 -21.54 -18.22
C LEU A 130 -4.35 -21.43 -18.84
N VAL A 131 -4.05 -20.27 -19.41
CA VAL A 131 -2.72 -19.84 -19.85
C VAL A 131 -2.38 -18.55 -19.13
N THR A 132 -1.32 -18.57 -18.33
CA THR A 132 -0.94 -17.43 -17.49
C THR A 132 0.55 -17.39 -17.19
N ASN A 133 1.01 -16.23 -16.74
CA ASN A 133 2.36 -16.03 -16.22
C ASN A 133 2.45 -16.49 -14.76
N ARG A 134 3.67 -16.74 -14.27
CA ARG A 134 3.89 -17.12 -12.86
C ARG A 134 3.51 -16.01 -11.87
N ALA A 135 3.81 -14.75 -12.17
CA ALA A 135 3.54 -13.60 -11.29
C ALA A 135 2.06 -13.38 -10.94
N PRO A 136 1.11 -13.33 -11.89
CA PRO A 136 -0.31 -13.18 -11.58
C PRO A 136 -0.87 -14.40 -10.84
N LEU A 137 -0.33 -15.60 -11.06
CA LEU A 137 -0.68 -16.78 -10.28
C LEU A 137 -0.24 -16.66 -8.81
N VAL A 138 0.99 -16.20 -8.54
CA VAL A 138 1.43 -15.90 -7.15
C VAL A 138 0.52 -14.85 -6.52
N LEU A 139 0.15 -13.81 -7.28
CA LEU A 139 -0.74 -12.76 -6.80
C LEU A 139 -2.10 -13.34 -6.35
N ALA A 140 -2.71 -14.19 -7.18
CA ALA A 140 -3.98 -14.85 -6.85
C ALA A 140 -3.85 -15.76 -5.61
N PHE A 141 -2.77 -16.54 -5.52
CA PHE A 141 -2.46 -17.38 -4.35
C PHE A 141 -2.36 -16.54 -3.07
N ALA A 142 -1.61 -15.44 -3.11
CA ALA A 142 -1.41 -14.58 -1.95
C ALA A 142 -2.72 -13.90 -1.51
N VAL A 143 -3.54 -13.40 -2.44
CA VAL A 143 -4.83 -12.77 -2.12
C VAL A 143 -5.78 -13.74 -1.42
N GLU A 144 -5.92 -14.96 -1.94
CA GLU A 144 -6.80 -15.97 -1.32
C GLU A 144 -6.21 -16.52 -0.01
N LEU A 145 -4.89 -16.73 0.07
CA LEU A 145 -4.25 -17.17 1.32
C LEU A 145 -4.49 -16.17 2.45
N LEU A 146 -4.31 -14.88 2.18
CA LEU A 146 -4.49 -13.81 3.17
C LEU A 146 -5.92 -13.75 3.73
N ARG A 147 -6.92 -14.23 2.99
CA ARG A 147 -8.29 -14.37 3.52
C ARG A 147 -8.36 -15.32 4.71
N PHE A 148 -7.55 -16.37 4.72
CA PHE A 148 -7.54 -17.39 5.77
C PHE A 148 -6.50 -17.11 6.85
N THR A 149 -5.35 -16.55 6.48
CA THR A 149 -4.27 -16.25 7.44
C THR A 149 -4.46 -14.92 8.15
N MET A 150 -5.11 -13.95 7.50
CA MET A 150 -5.32 -12.58 7.98
C MET A 150 -6.75 -12.08 7.63
N PRO A 151 -7.81 -12.74 8.15
CA PRO A 151 -9.20 -12.39 7.85
C PRO A 151 -9.55 -10.94 8.20
N GLU A 152 -8.90 -10.36 9.21
CA GLU A 152 -9.05 -8.97 9.63
C GLU A 152 -8.65 -7.96 8.54
N GLN A 153 -7.89 -8.38 7.52
CA GLN A 153 -7.48 -7.50 6.44
C GLN A 153 -8.61 -7.37 5.41
N PRO A 154 -9.04 -6.15 5.04
CA PRO A 154 -10.02 -5.95 3.98
C PRO A 154 -9.45 -6.33 2.60
N PRO A 155 -10.30 -6.53 1.57
CA PRO A 155 -9.87 -6.87 0.21
C PRO A 155 -8.76 -5.99 -0.36
N SER A 156 -8.83 -4.67 -0.15
CA SER A 156 -7.81 -3.70 -0.53
C SER A 156 -6.45 -3.98 0.10
N SER A 157 -6.44 -4.32 1.39
CA SER A 157 -5.21 -4.62 2.14
C SER A 157 -4.62 -5.95 1.67
N ARG A 158 -5.46 -6.95 1.43
CA ARG A 158 -5.02 -8.25 0.86
C ARG A 158 -4.38 -8.07 -0.51
N LEU A 159 -4.98 -7.27 -1.40
CA LEU A 159 -4.42 -6.95 -2.73
C LEU A 159 -3.07 -6.22 -2.63
N SER A 160 -2.95 -5.26 -1.71
CA SER A 160 -1.70 -4.52 -1.49
C SER A 160 -0.57 -5.41 -0.96
N LEU A 161 -0.84 -6.19 0.08
CA LEU A 161 0.12 -7.13 0.67
C LEU A 161 0.55 -8.19 -0.36
N ALA A 162 -0.41 -8.74 -1.11
CA ALA A 162 -0.14 -9.71 -2.16
C ALA A 162 0.76 -9.13 -3.27
N GLN A 163 0.50 -7.89 -3.68
CA GLN A 163 1.35 -7.20 -4.65
C GLN A 163 2.77 -6.98 -4.13
N ALA A 164 2.92 -6.66 -2.85
CA ALA A 164 4.24 -6.51 -2.22
C ALA A 164 5.06 -7.81 -2.27
N VAL A 165 4.42 -8.96 -2.01
CA VAL A 165 5.06 -10.28 -2.16
C VAL A 165 5.50 -10.54 -3.59
N VAL A 166 4.62 -10.28 -4.57
CA VAL A 166 4.92 -10.49 -5.99
C VAL A 166 6.08 -9.61 -6.44
N SER A 167 6.08 -8.33 -6.07
CA SER A 167 7.16 -7.39 -6.37
C SER A 167 8.47 -7.82 -5.69
N ALA A 168 8.44 -8.26 -4.43
CA ALA A 168 9.64 -8.78 -3.74
C ALA A 168 10.21 -10.04 -4.41
N ASN A 169 9.35 -10.97 -4.83
CA ASN A 169 9.75 -12.21 -5.49
C ASN A 169 10.27 -11.97 -6.92
N SER A 170 9.60 -11.10 -7.66
CA SER A 170 10.01 -10.68 -9.02
C SER A 170 11.43 -10.11 -8.98
N ARG A 171 11.72 -9.18 -8.06
CA ARG A 171 13.05 -8.56 -7.93
C ARG A 171 14.13 -9.54 -7.51
N SER A 172 13.85 -10.34 -6.48
CA SER A 172 14.78 -11.38 -6.03
C SER A 172 15.14 -12.31 -7.20
N LYS A 173 14.15 -12.61 -8.05
CA LYS A 173 14.36 -13.40 -9.26
C LYS A 173 15.13 -12.64 -10.35
N ALA A 174 14.77 -11.40 -10.66
CA ALA A 174 15.42 -10.54 -11.67
C ALA A 174 16.91 -10.35 -11.38
N VAL A 175 17.27 -10.13 -10.12
CA VAL A 175 18.66 -10.08 -9.66
C VAL A 175 19.36 -11.43 -9.83
N SER A 176 18.70 -12.54 -9.44
CA SER A 176 19.30 -13.88 -9.57
C SER A 176 19.59 -14.31 -11.01
N ILE A 177 18.81 -13.82 -11.98
CA ILE A 177 18.98 -14.13 -13.41
C ILE A 177 19.75 -13.04 -14.16
N GLY A 178 20.25 -12.01 -13.45
CA GLY A 178 21.09 -10.96 -14.02
C GLY A 178 20.35 -9.92 -14.87
N ILE A 179 19.02 -9.84 -14.81
CA ILE A 179 18.25 -8.77 -15.48
C ILE A 179 18.41 -7.44 -14.73
N GLU A 180 18.39 -7.49 -13.40
CA GLU A 180 18.57 -6.32 -12.55
C GLU A 180 19.86 -6.44 -11.73
N LYS A 181 20.48 -5.29 -11.42
CA LYS A 181 21.61 -5.24 -10.51
C LYS A 181 21.11 -5.22 -9.07
N ALA A 182 21.83 -5.89 -8.16
CA ALA A 182 21.56 -5.78 -6.74
C ALA A 182 21.62 -4.30 -6.31
N PRO A 183 20.71 -3.85 -5.44
CA PRO A 183 20.73 -2.47 -4.96
C PRO A 183 22.06 -2.16 -4.28
N ALA A 184 22.62 -0.98 -4.55
CA ALA A 184 23.84 -0.53 -3.90
C ALA A 184 23.61 -0.43 -2.38
N SER A 185 24.56 -0.95 -1.60
CA SER A 185 24.52 -0.95 -0.13
C SER A 185 24.38 0.49 0.39
N GLY A 186 23.17 0.87 0.83
CA GLY A 186 22.87 2.20 1.36
C GLY A 186 21.50 2.80 0.98
N GLU A 187 20.84 2.32 -0.08
CA GLU A 187 19.50 2.83 -0.48
C GLU A 187 18.34 2.06 0.15
N THR A 188 18.36 1.81 1.47
CA THR A 188 17.19 1.22 2.13
C THR A 188 16.15 2.30 2.40
N GLN A 189 15.22 2.50 1.46
CA GLN A 189 14.12 3.49 1.60
C GLN A 189 13.21 3.19 2.80
N ILE A 190 13.17 1.93 3.23
CA ILE A 190 12.37 1.50 4.37
C ILE A 190 13.23 1.61 5.63
N PRO A 191 12.86 2.44 6.61
CA PRO A 191 13.66 2.65 7.80
C PRO A 191 13.76 1.38 8.65
N THR A 192 14.88 1.25 9.36
CA THR A 192 15.10 0.20 10.36
C THR A 192 13.99 0.20 11.41
N GLY A 193 13.50 -0.97 11.79
CA GLY A 193 12.36 -1.12 12.71
C GLY A 193 10.99 -0.95 12.06
N GLN A 194 10.89 -0.77 10.73
CA GLN A 194 9.60 -0.89 10.06
C GLN A 194 9.03 -2.28 10.30
N PRO A 195 7.77 -2.40 10.76
CA PRO A 195 7.24 -3.70 11.04
C PRO A 195 7.01 -4.50 9.76
N LYS A 196 7.07 -5.81 9.90
CA LYS A 196 6.94 -6.73 8.79
C LYS A 196 5.91 -7.80 9.10
N VAL A 197 5.32 -8.33 8.03
CA VAL A 197 4.37 -9.43 8.07
C VAL A 197 4.85 -10.52 7.12
N SER A 198 4.75 -11.78 7.52
CA SER A 198 5.08 -12.92 6.66
C SER A 198 3.88 -13.28 5.79
N VAL A 199 4.09 -13.34 4.48
CA VAL A 199 3.10 -13.82 3.51
C VAL A 199 3.81 -14.69 2.48
N LEU A 200 3.33 -15.91 2.27
CA LEU A 200 3.97 -16.94 1.43
C LEU A 200 5.45 -17.16 1.79
N GLY A 201 5.77 -17.19 3.09
CA GLY A 201 7.15 -17.35 3.57
C GLY A 201 8.08 -16.16 3.31
N ARG A 202 7.56 -15.00 2.90
CA ARG A 202 8.34 -13.78 2.67
C ARG A 202 7.95 -12.70 3.66
N GLU A 203 8.95 -12.09 4.31
CA GLU A 203 8.71 -10.91 5.15
C GLU A 203 8.50 -9.65 4.29
N ILE A 204 7.34 -9.02 4.45
CA ILE A 204 6.94 -7.81 3.75
C ILE A 204 6.83 -6.66 4.76
N PRO A 205 7.48 -5.51 4.50
CA PRO A 205 7.31 -4.32 5.32
C PRO A 205 5.93 -3.70 5.11
N VAL A 206 5.26 -3.34 6.20
CA VAL A 206 3.85 -2.90 6.18
C VAL A 206 3.65 -1.55 6.84
N LEU A 207 2.57 -0.85 6.47
CA LEU A 207 2.15 0.42 7.04
C LEU A 207 0.71 0.32 7.57
N LYS A 208 0.47 0.81 8.80
CA LYS A 208 -0.85 0.85 9.44
C LYS A 208 -1.79 1.80 8.69
N ARG A 209 -3.07 1.42 8.57
CA ARG A 209 -4.17 2.28 8.13
C ARG A 209 -4.88 2.83 9.37
N GLY A 210 -4.53 4.05 9.79
CA GLY A 210 -5.17 4.68 10.94
C GLY A 210 -6.67 4.91 10.71
N GLY A 211 -7.50 4.61 11.71
CA GLY A 211 -8.94 4.89 11.70
C GLY A 211 -9.78 4.01 10.77
N TYR A 212 -9.24 2.89 10.28
CA TYR A 212 -9.94 1.98 9.38
C TYR A 212 -10.30 0.66 10.10
N THR A 213 -11.58 0.44 10.36
CA THR A 213 -12.10 -0.78 11.01
C THR A 213 -12.79 -1.66 9.99
N TRP A 214 -12.30 -2.89 9.80
CA TRP A 214 -12.92 -3.90 8.95
C TRP A 214 -13.42 -5.06 9.82
N SER A 215 -14.71 -5.36 9.69
CA SER A 215 -15.35 -6.54 10.28
C SER A 215 -15.98 -7.31 9.14
N ASP A 216 -15.56 -8.56 8.93
CA ASP A 216 -16.16 -9.41 7.90
C ASP A 216 -17.61 -9.73 8.35
N GLU A 217 -18.63 -9.18 7.67
CA GLU A 217 -20.05 -9.40 7.99
C GLU A 217 -20.46 -10.88 7.92
N ASN A 218 -19.59 -11.75 7.38
CA ASN A 218 -19.81 -13.20 7.29
C ASN A 218 -19.36 -14.01 8.53
N GLN A 219 -19.03 -13.36 9.65
CA GLN A 219 -18.83 -14.02 10.94
C GLN A 219 -19.85 -13.54 12.00
N GLN A 220 -21.13 -13.86 11.80
CA GLN A 220 -22.04 -14.00 12.94
C GLN A 220 -21.70 -15.27 13.69
N SER A 221 -20.76 -15.17 14.62
CA SER A 221 -20.70 -16.07 15.77
C SER A 221 -21.70 -15.53 16.79
N PRO A 222 -22.58 -16.35 17.40
CA PRO A 222 -23.56 -15.83 18.34
C PRO A 222 -22.84 -15.29 19.58
N THR A 223 -23.10 -14.03 19.89
CA THR A 223 -22.71 -13.38 21.13
C THR A 223 -23.19 -14.20 22.33
N SER A 224 -22.25 -14.59 23.19
CA SER A 224 -22.54 -14.80 24.62
C SER A 224 -21.50 -13.98 25.38
N ALA A 225 -22.00 -12.96 26.08
CA ALA A 225 -21.23 -12.16 26.99
C ALA A 225 -20.77 -13.03 28.15
N GLU A 226 -19.46 -13.14 28.37
CA GLU A 226 -18.94 -13.49 29.68
C GLU A 226 -17.58 -12.84 29.90
N ALA A 227 -17.53 -12.00 30.93
CA ALA A 227 -16.31 -11.37 31.41
C ALA A 227 -15.38 -12.44 31.98
N ALA A 228 -14.15 -12.53 31.49
CA ALA A 228 -13.11 -13.34 32.11
C ALA A 228 -11.72 -12.68 31.99
N ASN A 229 -11.09 -12.55 33.16
CA ASN A 229 -9.75 -12.07 33.49
C ASN A 229 -8.62 -12.41 32.50
N PRO A 230 -7.57 -11.57 32.40
CA PRO A 230 -6.38 -11.92 31.65
C PRO A 230 -5.51 -12.86 32.48
N SER A 231 -5.68 -14.17 32.29
CA SER A 231 -4.67 -15.16 32.65
C SER A 231 -3.61 -15.21 31.55
N SER A 232 -2.37 -14.96 31.97
CA SER A 232 -1.16 -14.99 31.15
C SER A 232 -0.97 -16.33 30.46
N SER A 233 -1.07 -16.35 29.13
CA SER A 233 -0.49 -17.41 28.31
C SER A 233 0.30 -16.77 27.18
N THR A 234 1.62 -16.88 27.29
CA THR A 234 2.60 -16.48 26.28
C THR A 234 2.50 -17.40 25.07
N PRO A 235 2.45 -16.90 23.82
CA PRO A 235 2.90 -17.65 22.68
C PRO A 235 4.34 -17.23 22.36
N ALA A 236 5.26 -18.18 22.53
CA ALA A 236 6.61 -18.07 22.03
C ALA A 236 6.58 -18.08 20.48
N SER A 237 7.08 -17.01 19.86
CA SER A 237 7.47 -17.00 18.46
C SER A 237 8.88 -16.40 18.32
N THR A 238 9.80 -17.25 17.92
CA THR A 238 11.20 -16.95 17.67
C THR A 238 11.33 -16.17 16.35
N THR A 239 11.32 -14.85 16.44
CA THR A 239 11.89 -13.95 15.44
C THR A 239 12.89 -13.06 16.19
N SER A 240 13.95 -12.59 15.54
CA SER A 240 14.95 -11.70 16.16
C SER A 240 14.30 -10.36 16.56
N ASN A 241 13.61 -10.34 17.70
CA ASN A 241 13.04 -9.16 18.31
C ASN A 241 14.19 -8.32 18.85
N SER A 242 14.74 -7.45 18.01
CA SER A 242 15.57 -6.34 18.48
C SER A 242 14.71 -5.54 19.45
N VAL A 243 15.00 -5.67 20.75
CA VAL A 243 14.33 -4.94 21.85
C VAL A 243 14.44 -3.43 21.65
N TRP A 244 15.45 -3.01 20.89
CA TRP A 244 15.79 -1.64 20.60
C TRP A 244 15.38 -1.24 19.18
N ALA A 245 14.68 -0.11 19.08
CA ALA A 245 14.51 0.63 17.84
C ALA A 245 15.65 1.63 17.68
N THR A 246 16.28 1.65 16.51
CA THR A 246 17.53 2.39 16.26
C THR A 246 17.30 3.47 15.21
N SER A 247 17.79 4.68 15.47
CA SER A 247 17.72 5.79 14.51
C SER A 247 18.64 5.56 13.32
N LYS A 248 18.45 6.37 12.28
CA LYS A 248 19.48 6.61 11.27
C LYS A 248 20.74 7.18 11.93
N THR A 249 21.89 6.82 11.39
CA THR A 249 23.18 7.42 11.74
C THR A 249 23.29 8.80 11.12
N LEU A 250 23.41 9.83 11.95
CA LEU A 250 23.64 11.20 11.48
C LEU A 250 25.12 11.56 11.64
N THR A 251 25.69 12.14 10.58
CA THR A 251 27.08 12.59 10.58
C THR A 251 27.14 14.08 10.26
N SER A 252 27.88 14.85 11.06
CA SER A 252 28.12 16.28 10.83
C SER A 252 29.51 16.67 11.30
N LYS A 253 30.31 17.28 10.42
CA LYS A 253 31.70 17.72 10.69
C LYS A 253 32.53 16.64 11.40
N GLY A 254 32.44 15.40 10.90
CA GLY A 254 33.12 14.22 11.44
C GLY A 254 32.51 13.63 12.72
N SER A 255 31.61 14.33 13.42
CA SER A 255 30.92 13.77 14.58
C SER A 255 29.77 12.88 14.10
N VAL A 256 29.55 11.76 14.79
CA VAL A 256 28.50 10.78 14.47
C VAL A 256 27.53 10.67 15.64
N PHE A 257 26.24 10.53 15.35
CA PHE A 257 25.17 10.39 16.33
C PHE A 257 24.27 9.21 15.96
N VAL A 258 23.95 8.39 16.96
CA VAL A 258 22.96 7.30 16.85
C VAL A 258 22.14 7.26 18.13
N ALA A 259 20.81 7.14 18.00
CA ALA A 259 19.92 6.96 19.12
C ALA A 259 19.24 5.58 19.08
N HIS A 260 18.97 5.04 20.26
CA HIS A 260 18.22 3.82 20.46
C HIS A 260 17.08 4.07 21.43
N ALA A 261 15.92 3.48 21.19
CA ALA A 261 14.76 3.60 22.05
C ALA A 261 14.15 2.22 22.31
N ALA A 262 13.72 1.96 23.55
CA ALA A 262 13.09 0.71 23.95
C ALA A 262 12.00 0.96 24.99
N SER A 263 11.03 0.04 25.06
CA SER A 263 9.97 0.09 26.06
C SER A 263 10.49 -0.42 27.40
N ILE A 264 10.14 0.28 28.48
CA ILE A 264 10.55 -0.05 29.84
C ILE A 264 9.35 0.17 30.78
N THR A 265 8.99 -0.85 31.55
CA THR A 265 7.85 -0.80 32.47
C THR A 265 8.28 -0.52 33.91
N ALA A 266 9.50 -0.88 34.28
CA ALA A 266 10.06 -0.65 35.59
C ALA A 266 11.51 -0.14 35.51
N PRO A 267 11.92 0.84 36.34
CA PRO A 267 13.29 1.35 36.36
C PRO A 267 14.37 0.28 36.58
N SER A 268 14.04 -0.80 37.28
CA SER A 268 14.93 -1.94 37.54
C SER A 268 15.37 -2.66 36.26
N MET A 269 14.56 -2.62 35.18
CA MET A 269 14.89 -3.26 33.91
C MET A 269 16.01 -2.56 33.14
N ARG A 270 16.29 -1.29 33.45
CA ARG A 270 17.27 -0.46 32.73
C ARG A 270 18.63 -1.16 32.60
N SER A 271 19.18 -1.70 33.69
CA SER A 271 20.50 -2.33 33.68
C SER A 271 20.56 -3.56 32.77
N GLY A 272 19.49 -4.37 32.73
CA GLY A 272 19.36 -5.49 31.82
C GLY A 272 19.25 -5.03 30.36
N LEU A 273 18.43 -4.01 30.09
CA LEU A 273 18.26 -3.45 28.75
C LEU A 273 19.56 -2.86 28.19
N MET A 274 20.33 -2.13 29.01
CA MET A 274 21.64 -1.59 28.60
C MET A 274 22.63 -2.70 28.24
N LYS A 275 22.67 -3.81 29.01
CA LYS A 275 23.51 -4.97 28.66
C LYS A 275 23.09 -5.59 27.32
N VAL A 276 21.79 -5.72 27.07
CA VAL A 276 21.27 -6.21 25.78
C VAL A 276 21.69 -5.26 24.65
N LEU A 277 21.62 -3.95 24.86
CA LEU A 277 22.04 -2.96 23.88
C LEU A 277 23.51 -3.09 23.52
N PHE A 278 24.40 -3.16 24.51
CA PHE A 278 25.85 -3.27 24.27
C PHE A 278 26.26 -4.62 23.70
N ASN A 279 25.56 -5.70 24.02
CA ASN A 279 25.77 -6.98 23.36
C ASN A 279 25.37 -6.94 21.88
N GLN A 280 24.30 -6.21 21.55
CA GLN A 280 23.81 -6.07 20.18
C GLN A 280 24.65 -5.08 19.35
N TYR A 281 25.13 -4.01 19.99
CA TYR A 281 25.95 -2.94 19.38
C TYR A 281 27.21 -2.70 20.22
N PRO A 282 28.24 -3.57 20.13
CA PRO A 282 29.45 -3.45 20.94
C PRO A 282 30.25 -2.16 20.70
N GLU A 283 30.07 -1.53 19.53
CA GLU A 283 30.71 -0.26 19.18
C GLU A 283 30.28 0.90 20.07
N LEU A 284 29.07 0.86 20.63
CA LEU A 284 28.57 1.90 21.53
C LEU A 284 29.41 1.97 22.80
N GLU A 285 29.70 0.82 23.40
CA GLU A 285 30.48 0.75 24.64
C GLU A 285 31.98 0.93 24.38
N LYS A 286 32.49 0.41 23.26
CA LYS A 286 33.94 0.34 22.99
C LYS A 286 34.52 1.59 22.35
N THR A 287 33.73 2.33 21.58
CA THR A 287 34.27 3.37 20.69
C THR A 287 33.55 4.71 20.77
N ALA A 288 32.33 4.78 21.31
CA ALA A 288 31.63 6.06 21.44
C ALA A 288 32.29 6.90 22.54
N ASP A 289 32.42 8.20 22.29
CA ASP A 289 32.96 9.15 23.27
C ASP A 289 31.96 9.42 24.39
N HIS A 290 30.66 9.41 24.06
CA HIS A 290 29.57 9.64 25.01
C HIS A 290 28.38 8.72 24.70
N VAL A 291 27.84 8.08 25.73
CA VAL A 291 26.61 7.26 25.70
C VAL A 291 25.66 7.73 26.80
N ALA A 292 24.91 8.78 26.49
CA ALA A 292 23.92 9.36 27.39
C ALA A 292 22.60 8.57 27.34
N TRP A 293 21.82 8.56 28.42
CA TRP A 293 20.49 7.95 28.43
C TRP A 293 19.47 8.73 29.26
N ALA A 294 18.20 8.54 28.95
CA ALA A 294 17.08 9.08 29.72
C ALA A 294 15.90 8.11 29.71
N THR A 295 15.10 8.09 30.78
CA THR A 295 13.91 7.26 30.88
C THR A 295 12.79 7.96 31.62
N ARG A 296 11.55 7.66 31.21
CA ARG A 296 10.31 8.03 31.89
C ARG A 296 9.47 6.77 32.07
N THR A 297 9.11 6.41 33.29
CA THR A 297 8.28 5.22 33.61
C THR A 297 7.08 5.62 34.46
N SER A 298 5.89 5.11 34.15
CA SER A 298 4.69 5.35 34.96
C SER A 298 4.60 4.36 36.12
N PHE A 299 3.97 4.77 37.22
CA PHE A 299 3.63 3.86 38.33
C PHE A 299 2.29 3.17 38.05
N GLY A 300 2.29 2.19 37.14
CA GLY A 300 1.06 1.47 36.79
C GLY A 300 -0.04 2.41 36.31
N GLY A 301 -1.23 2.35 36.93
CA GLY A 301 -2.37 3.23 36.64
C GLY A 301 -2.33 4.62 37.31
N SER A 302 -1.26 4.97 38.03
CA SER A 302 -1.09 6.29 38.65
C SER A 302 -0.63 7.34 37.64
N SER A 303 -1.02 8.60 37.85
CA SER A 303 -0.53 9.76 37.09
C SER A 303 0.92 10.13 37.39
N LEU A 304 1.54 9.50 38.40
CA LEU A 304 2.94 9.71 38.76
C LEU A 304 3.89 9.07 37.75
N VAL A 305 4.87 9.85 37.30
CA VAL A 305 5.93 9.42 36.38
C VAL A 305 7.27 9.56 37.08
N GLN A 306 8.05 8.48 37.11
CA GLN A 306 9.43 8.48 37.53
C GLN A 306 10.35 8.77 36.34
N GLU A 307 11.32 9.65 36.55
CA GLU A 307 12.25 10.08 35.52
C GLU A 307 13.69 9.94 36.00
N ALA A 308 14.58 9.49 35.12
CA ALA A 308 16.00 9.38 35.40
C ALA A 308 16.79 9.64 34.11
N SER A 309 17.99 10.20 34.24
CA SER A 309 18.87 10.43 33.09
C SER A 309 20.34 10.44 33.49
N PHE A 310 21.22 10.33 32.50
CA PHE A 310 22.67 10.35 32.63
C PHE A 310 23.29 10.95 31.38
N ASP A 311 24.23 11.87 31.57
CA ASP A 311 24.82 12.69 30.50
C ASP A 311 26.05 12.06 29.85
N ASP A 312 26.75 11.17 30.57
CA ASP A 312 28.00 10.53 30.15
C ASP A 312 29.06 11.49 29.54
N GLY A 313 29.31 12.62 30.22
CA GLY A 313 30.29 13.62 29.79
C GLY A 313 29.76 14.64 28.76
N GLU A 314 28.64 14.37 28.08
CA GLU A 314 27.95 15.35 27.24
C GLU A 314 27.01 16.22 28.10
N ALA A 315 27.57 17.26 28.71
CA ALA A 315 26.86 18.11 29.68
C ALA A 315 25.49 18.60 29.19
N GLY A 316 24.43 18.24 29.92
CA GLY A 316 23.04 18.60 29.67
C GLY A 316 22.26 17.63 28.78
N CYS A 317 22.88 16.58 28.25
CA CYS A 317 22.24 15.67 27.30
C CYS A 317 21.08 14.85 27.90
N GLY A 318 21.25 14.31 29.09
CA GLY A 318 20.23 13.57 29.84
C GLY A 318 19.00 14.42 30.13
N LYS A 319 19.22 15.65 30.62
CA LYS A 319 18.13 16.62 30.85
C LYS A 319 17.41 16.98 29.55
N PHE A 320 18.17 17.23 28.48
CA PHE A 320 17.61 17.53 27.15
C PHE A 320 16.72 16.39 26.62
N MET A 321 17.15 15.13 26.77
CA MET A 321 16.35 13.97 26.41
C MET A 321 15.06 13.84 27.23
N LEU A 322 15.13 14.10 28.55
CA LEU A 322 13.94 14.11 29.41
C LEU A 322 12.94 15.19 28.99
N GLU A 323 13.41 16.41 28.69
CA GLU A 323 12.56 17.49 28.19
C GLU A 323 11.88 17.13 26.87
N LEU A 324 12.60 16.46 25.96
CA LEU A 324 12.04 15.95 24.71
C LEU A 324 10.93 14.92 24.97
N LEU A 325 11.18 13.93 25.82
CA LEU A 325 10.17 12.91 26.16
C LEU A 325 8.94 13.52 26.86
N ARG A 326 9.13 14.54 27.72
CA ARG A 326 8.03 15.29 28.34
C ARG A 326 7.21 16.06 27.30
N ALA A 327 7.88 16.79 26.41
CA ALA A 327 7.22 17.57 25.37
C ALA A 327 6.39 16.69 24.42
N SER A 328 6.86 15.46 24.15
CA SER A 328 6.14 14.47 23.35
C SER A 328 5.16 13.59 24.15
N ASN A 329 5.02 13.84 25.46
CA ASN A 329 4.20 13.05 26.39
C ASN A 329 4.46 11.52 26.33
N ILE A 330 5.71 11.11 26.12
CA ILE A 330 6.09 9.70 26.02
C ILE A 330 6.47 9.17 27.39
N THR A 331 5.83 8.08 27.82
CA THR A 331 6.11 7.35 29.07
C THR A 331 6.45 5.89 28.77
N ASN A 332 6.90 5.16 29.79
CA ASN A 332 7.32 3.76 29.72
C ASN A 332 8.38 3.49 28.63
N THR A 333 9.32 4.43 28.49
CA THR A 333 10.33 4.42 27.42
C THR A 333 11.70 4.80 27.98
N ILE A 334 12.73 4.12 27.49
CA ILE A 334 14.13 4.48 27.66
C ILE A 334 14.72 4.86 26.31
N VAL A 335 15.48 5.94 26.27
CA VAL A 335 16.27 6.37 25.13
C VAL A 335 17.74 6.40 25.51
N VAL A 336 18.59 5.99 24.57
CA VAL A 336 20.05 6.00 24.67
C VAL A 336 20.58 6.73 23.44
N LEU A 337 21.47 7.68 23.63
CA LEU A 337 22.09 8.44 22.56
C LEU A 337 23.60 8.25 22.65
N ALA A 338 24.18 7.69 21.59
CA ALA A 338 25.62 7.58 21.43
C ALA A 338 26.14 8.68 20.49
N ARG A 339 27.30 9.22 20.85
CA ARG A 339 28.03 10.21 20.06
C ARG A 339 29.48 9.81 19.91
N TRP A 340 30.00 9.97 18.69
CA TRP A 340 31.42 9.97 18.38
C TRP A 340 31.87 11.39 18.00
N TYR A 341 32.96 11.87 18.58
CA TYR A 341 33.52 13.19 18.38
C TYR A 341 34.42 13.24 17.16
N GLY A 342 34.08 14.12 16.21
CA GLY A 342 34.79 14.26 14.94
C GLY A 342 36.01 15.17 14.93
N GLY A 343 36.49 15.63 16.08
CA GLY A 343 37.58 16.62 16.16
C GLY A 343 37.14 18.08 16.07
N VAL A 344 35.86 18.37 15.78
CA VAL A 344 35.33 19.74 15.67
C VAL A 344 34.20 19.98 16.67
N MET A 345 34.29 21.07 17.43
CA MET A 345 33.22 21.50 18.34
C MET A 345 32.00 21.97 17.54
N LEU A 346 30.88 21.27 17.70
CA LEU A 346 29.62 21.57 16.99
C LEU A 346 28.82 22.73 17.60
N GLY A 347 29.11 23.11 18.85
CA GLY A 347 28.33 24.13 19.57
C GLY A 347 26.84 23.76 19.64
N PRO A 348 25.91 24.72 19.43
CA PRO A 348 24.48 24.48 19.50
C PRO A 348 23.92 23.48 18.46
N ASP A 349 24.59 23.30 17.31
CA ASP A 349 24.11 22.41 16.23
C ASP A 349 24.02 20.94 16.67
N ARG A 350 24.83 20.54 17.68
CA ARG A 350 24.73 19.20 18.27
C ARG A 350 23.33 18.92 18.79
N TRP A 351 22.66 19.89 19.41
CA TRP A 351 21.32 19.70 19.98
C TRP A 351 20.26 19.44 18.90
N ARG A 352 20.41 20.07 17.74
CA ARG A 352 19.54 19.82 16.58
C ARG A 352 19.69 18.38 16.09
N LEU A 353 20.93 17.91 15.93
CA LEU A 353 21.24 16.54 15.50
C LEU A 353 20.77 15.49 16.51
N MET A 354 21.01 15.72 17.80
CA MET A 354 20.53 14.85 18.86
C MET A 354 19.01 14.73 18.85
N ARG A 355 18.29 15.87 18.72
CA ARG A 355 16.83 15.89 18.60
C ARG A 355 16.34 15.04 17.42
N GLU A 356 16.99 15.20 16.28
CA GLU A 356 16.65 14.48 15.05
C GLU A 356 16.84 12.96 15.22
N CYS A 357 17.99 12.52 15.74
CA CYS A 357 18.23 11.11 16.05
C CYS A 357 17.21 10.56 17.05
N LEU A 358 16.96 11.28 18.16
CA LEU A 358 16.02 10.85 19.20
C LEU A 358 14.60 10.70 18.66
N ASN A 359 14.12 11.69 17.90
CA ASN A 359 12.80 11.63 17.31
C ASN A 359 12.67 10.45 16.33
N ASP A 360 13.70 10.18 15.53
CA ASP A 360 13.70 9.05 14.60
C ASP A 360 13.67 7.68 15.33
N ALA A 361 14.47 7.50 16.38
CA ALA A 361 14.46 6.31 17.23
C ALA A 361 13.10 6.10 17.93
N LEU A 362 12.54 7.15 18.52
CA LEU A 362 11.22 7.11 19.17
C LEU A 362 10.11 6.79 18.16
N SER A 363 10.19 7.36 16.96
CA SER A 363 9.24 7.08 15.88
C SER A 363 9.37 5.63 15.40
N ALA A 364 10.58 5.07 15.36
CA ALA A 364 10.81 3.66 15.03
C ALA A 364 10.27 2.71 16.13
N GLN A 365 10.43 3.06 17.41
CA GLN A 365 9.89 2.29 18.52
C GLN A 365 8.35 2.24 18.48
N GLN A 366 7.70 3.38 18.26
CA GLN A 366 6.24 3.45 18.16
C GLN A 366 5.70 2.68 16.95
N ARG A 367 6.45 2.64 15.84
CA ARG A 367 6.09 1.82 14.68
C ARG A 367 6.11 0.33 15.01
N THR A 368 6.99 -0.14 15.89
CA THR A 368 7.12 -1.56 16.28
C THR A 368 5.95 -2.08 17.15
N SER A 369 4.94 -1.25 17.44
CA SER A 369 3.73 -1.67 18.18
C SER A 369 2.92 -2.75 17.43
N THR A 370 2.61 -3.83 18.15
CA THR A 370 1.83 -5.00 17.69
C THR A 370 0.59 -4.62 16.87
N PHE A 371 0.42 -5.25 15.71
CA PHE A 371 -0.78 -5.11 14.89
C PHE A 371 -1.85 -6.08 15.39
N SER A 372 -2.80 -5.60 16.18
CA SER A 372 -3.96 -6.40 16.57
C SER A 372 -5.19 -5.88 15.83
N GLY A 373 -5.48 -6.47 14.67
CA GLY A 373 -6.76 -6.24 13.96
C GLY A 373 -6.82 -5.01 13.04
N GLU A 374 -5.73 -4.24 12.91
CA GLU A 374 -5.70 -3.06 12.04
C GLU A 374 -5.44 -3.42 10.58
N ALA A 375 -6.06 -2.69 9.65
CA ALA A 375 -5.82 -2.86 8.22
C ALA A 375 -4.42 -2.34 7.81
N LEU A 376 -3.78 -3.05 6.88
CA LEU A 376 -2.37 -2.84 6.52
C LEU A 376 -2.18 -2.54 5.03
N TRP A 377 -1.20 -1.70 4.74
CA TRP A 377 -0.65 -1.52 3.39
C TRP A 377 0.70 -2.21 3.27
N GLY A 378 0.95 -2.89 2.15
CA GLY A 378 2.29 -3.31 1.78
C GLY A 378 3.10 -2.10 1.31
N LEU A 379 4.28 -1.88 1.90
CA LEU A 379 5.15 -0.78 1.50
C LEU A 379 5.86 -1.10 0.18
N ASP A 380 5.89 -0.11 -0.71
CA ASP A 380 6.63 -0.17 -1.96
C ASP A 380 8.00 0.50 -1.74
N ALA A 381 9.06 -0.31 -1.74
CA ALA A 381 10.43 0.17 -1.53
C ALA A 381 11.02 0.90 -2.75
N GLU A 382 10.32 0.92 -3.89
CA GLU A 382 10.87 1.44 -5.16
C GLU A 382 10.22 2.74 -5.61
N ASP A 383 8.98 2.99 -5.20
CA ASP A 383 8.27 4.20 -5.60
C ASP A 383 8.81 5.43 -4.86
N LYS A 384 9.68 6.17 -5.55
CA LYS A 384 10.28 7.43 -5.10
C LYS A 384 9.28 8.59 -5.04
N LYS A 385 8.01 8.38 -5.40
CA LYS A 385 6.95 9.40 -5.41
C LYS A 385 5.77 8.96 -4.52
N PRO A 386 5.92 9.04 -3.19
CA PRO A 386 4.83 8.70 -2.28
C PRO A 386 3.58 9.55 -2.58
N SER A 387 2.42 8.91 -2.51
CA SER A 387 1.13 9.59 -2.58
C SER A 387 0.98 10.54 -1.40
N MET A 388 0.25 11.66 -1.57
CA MET A 388 -0.04 12.59 -0.47
C MET A 388 -0.77 11.95 0.72
N SER A 389 -1.43 10.81 0.49
CA SER A 389 -2.20 10.07 1.49
C SER A 389 -1.37 9.20 2.45
N THR A 390 -0.08 9.04 2.20
CA THR A 390 0.81 8.16 2.97
C THR A 390 1.99 8.98 3.49
N ILE A 391 2.30 8.88 4.79
CA ILE A 391 3.32 9.67 5.52
C ILE A 391 4.72 9.48 4.91
N GLY A 392 5.00 10.12 3.76
CA GLY A 392 6.29 10.05 3.05
C GLY A 392 6.72 8.66 2.54
N MET A 393 5.94 7.60 2.74
CA MET A 393 6.25 6.23 2.35
C MET A 393 5.33 5.75 1.24
N ALA A 394 5.87 5.16 0.18
CA ALA A 394 5.04 4.63 -0.89
C ALA A 394 4.42 3.27 -0.53
N ILE A 395 3.23 3.01 -1.06
CA ILE A 395 2.48 1.77 -0.84
C ILE A 395 2.18 1.08 -2.16
N HIS A 396 2.10 -0.24 -2.14
CA HIS A 396 1.55 -1.00 -3.25
C HIS A 396 0.04 -0.79 -3.33
N ARG A 397 -0.39 0.00 -4.30
CA ARG A 397 -1.80 0.32 -4.48
C ARG A 397 -2.61 -0.88 -4.98
N PRO A 398 -3.79 -1.17 -4.39
CA PRO A 398 -4.58 -2.37 -4.70
C PRO A 398 -5.16 -2.39 -6.12
N GLU A 399 -5.40 -1.24 -6.75
CA GLU A 399 -6.00 -1.20 -8.10
C GLU A 399 -5.09 -1.83 -9.14
N GLY A 400 -3.78 -1.60 -9.02
CA GLY A 400 -2.78 -2.18 -9.92
C GLY A 400 -2.83 -3.70 -9.88
N ALA A 401 -2.83 -4.25 -8.67
CA ALA A 401 -2.93 -5.69 -8.42
C ALA A 401 -4.25 -6.27 -8.96
N ARG A 402 -5.38 -5.61 -8.66
CA ARG A 402 -6.71 -6.01 -9.13
C ARG A 402 -6.79 -6.05 -10.65
N ASN A 403 -6.41 -4.95 -11.30
CA ASN A 403 -6.43 -4.84 -12.75
C ASN A 403 -5.48 -5.85 -13.40
N TYR A 404 -4.37 -6.17 -12.75
CA TYR A 404 -3.44 -7.20 -13.23
C TYR A 404 -4.10 -8.59 -13.20
N LEU A 405 -4.78 -8.97 -12.11
CA LEU A 405 -5.51 -10.23 -12.03
C LEU A 405 -6.60 -10.33 -13.11
N LEU A 406 -7.44 -9.30 -13.28
CA LEU A 406 -8.56 -9.31 -14.23
C LEU A 406 -8.14 -9.52 -15.69
N LYS A 407 -6.86 -9.27 -16.03
CA LYS A 407 -6.34 -9.35 -17.40
C LYS A 407 -5.43 -10.56 -17.66
N SER A 408 -5.11 -11.36 -16.65
CA SER A 408 -3.96 -12.29 -16.71
C SER A 408 -4.28 -13.74 -17.04
N PHE A 409 -5.55 -14.15 -17.09
CA PHE A 409 -5.94 -15.57 -17.17
C PHE A 409 -6.72 -15.88 -18.45
N ALA A 410 -6.02 -16.25 -19.52
CA ALA A 410 -6.64 -16.64 -20.79
C ALA A 410 -7.00 -18.13 -20.79
N SER A 411 -7.97 -18.55 -21.61
CA SER A 411 -8.29 -19.97 -21.83
C SER A 411 -7.24 -20.65 -22.71
N ALA A 412 -6.94 -21.92 -22.46
CA ALA A 412 -6.10 -22.72 -23.36
C ALA A 412 -6.78 -22.88 -24.73
N GLY A 413 -6.02 -22.69 -25.82
CA GLY A 413 -6.53 -22.78 -27.20
C GLY A 413 -6.94 -21.45 -27.84
N ALA A 414 -6.92 -20.33 -27.11
CA ALA A 414 -7.25 -19.01 -27.68
C ALA A 414 -6.20 -18.44 -28.66
N SER A 415 -4.99 -19.03 -28.74
CA SER A 415 -3.91 -18.54 -29.61
C SER A 415 -3.68 -19.34 -30.89
N GLU A 416 -4.27 -20.54 -31.04
CA GLU A 416 -3.99 -21.42 -32.19
C GLU A 416 -5.26 -22.16 -32.62
N GLY A 417 -6.00 -21.60 -33.59
CA GLY A 417 -7.05 -22.34 -34.30
C GLY A 417 -8.32 -21.55 -34.64
N GLY A 418 -8.38 -21.02 -35.87
CA GLY A 418 -9.57 -21.04 -36.76
C GLY A 418 -10.89 -20.35 -36.37
N GLY A 419 -11.11 -19.88 -35.15
CA GLY A 419 -12.33 -19.19 -34.73
C GLY A 419 -12.22 -17.68 -34.91
N GLY A 420 -13.24 -17.02 -35.47
CA GLY A 420 -13.25 -15.57 -35.71
C GLY A 420 -12.77 -14.75 -34.50
N LYS A 421 -11.98 -13.69 -34.75
CA LYS A 421 -11.40 -12.84 -33.69
C LYS A 421 -12.49 -12.38 -32.72
N LYS A 422 -12.50 -12.94 -31.50
CA LYS A 422 -13.33 -12.45 -30.39
C LYS A 422 -13.05 -10.96 -30.16
N THR A 423 -14.08 -10.19 -29.81
CA THR A 423 -13.91 -8.78 -29.47
C THR A 423 -13.06 -8.64 -28.20
N THR A 424 -12.36 -7.52 -28.05
CA THR A 424 -11.57 -7.25 -26.84
C THR A 424 -12.41 -7.30 -25.56
N ALA A 425 -13.67 -6.87 -25.63
CA ALA A 425 -14.60 -6.97 -24.51
C ALA A 425 -14.87 -8.44 -24.15
N ALA A 426 -15.22 -9.28 -25.13
CA ALA A 426 -15.47 -10.71 -24.90
C ALA A 426 -14.23 -11.44 -24.35
N LEU A 427 -13.03 -11.08 -24.81
CA LEU A 427 -11.77 -11.62 -24.27
C LEU A 427 -11.52 -11.20 -22.82
N ASN A 428 -11.91 -9.98 -22.44
CA ASN A 428 -11.77 -9.50 -21.07
C ASN A 428 -12.82 -10.12 -20.14
N ASP A 429 -14.04 -10.35 -20.62
CA ASP A 429 -15.09 -11.04 -19.86
C ASP A 429 -14.68 -12.49 -19.60
N GLU A 430 -14.18 -13.18 -20.64
CA GLU A 430 -13.63 -14.54 -20.53
C GLU A 430 -12.48 -14.63 -19.49
N ARG A 431 -11.58 -13.65 -19.48
CA ARG A 431 -10.49 -13.59 -18.48
C ARG A 431 -11.00 -13.41 -17.05
N GLN A 432 -12.08 -12.65 -16.87
CA GLN A 432 -12.69 -12.44 -15.55
C GLN A 432 -13.40 -13.69 -15.05
N GLU A 433 -14.13 -14.40 -15.92
CA GLU A 433 -14.70 -15.70 -15.58
C GLU A 433 -13.62 -16.71 -15.18
N ASN A 434 -12.54 -16.78 -15.96
CA ASN A 434 -11.39 -17.63 -15.68
C ASN A 434 -10.71 -17.29 -14.34
N LEU A 435 -10.57 -15.99 -14.03
CA LEU A 435 -10.10 -15.55 -12.73
C LEU A 435 -11.05 -16.03 -11.62
N GLY A 436 -12.36 -15.91 -11.81
CA GLY A 436 -13.35 -16.38 -10.84
C GLY A 436 -13.23 -17.87 -10.53
N ARG A 437 -13.04 -18.70 -11.56
CA ARG A 437 -12.80 -20.14 -11.42
C ARG A 437 -11.47 -20.45 -10.71
N LEU A 438 -10.40 -19.72 -11.03
CA LEU A 438 -9.11 -19.87 -10.33
C LEU A 438 -9.23 -19.50 -8.84
N LEU A 439 -9.83 -18.36 -8.52
CA LEU A 439 -10.00 -17.92 -7.14
C LEU A 439 -10.89 -18.88 -6.35
N GLY A 440 -11.93 -19.44 -6.97
CA GLY A 440 -12.73 -20.51 -6.36
C GLY A 440 -11.92 -21.78 -6.11
N ALA A 441 -11.10 -22.22 -7.06
CA ALA A 441 -10.22 -23.38 -6.88
C ALA A 441 -9.28 -23.20 -5.67
N LEU A 442 -8.66 -22.02 -5.55
CA LEU A 442 -7.79 -21.66 -4.44
C LEU A 442 -8.55 -21.55 -3.13
N ARG A 443 -9.76 -21.00 -3.15
CA ARG A 443 -10.60 -20.90 -1.96
C ARG A 443 -11.00 -22.26 -1.42
N LEU A 444 -11.43 -23.17 -2.30
CA LEU A 444 -11.74 -24.56 -1.93
C LEU A 444 -10.49 -25.29 -1.41
N LEU A 445 -9.31 -25.04 -2.02
CA LEU A 445 -8.03 -25.52 -1.51
C LEU A 445 -7.79 -25.08 -0.07
N PHE A 446 -7.74 -23.79 0.19
CA PHE A 446 -7.43 -23.28 1.52
C PHE A 446 -8.52 -23.61 2.55
N ALA A 447 -9.80 -23.54 2.18
CA ALA A 447 -10.92 -23.91 3.04
C ALA A 447 -10.85 -25.37 3.50
N SER A 448 -10.38 -26.30 2.65
CA SER A 448 -10.23 -27.71 3.04
C SER A 448 -9.16 -27.96 4.12
N TRP A 449 -8.16 -27.07 4.22
CA TRP A 449 -7.04 -27.18 5.15
C TRP A 449 -7.13 -26.25 6.36
N ALA A 450 -7.83 -25.12 6.24
CA ALA A 450 -7.95 -24.11 7.29
C ALA A 450 -8.48 -24.62 8.65
N PRO A 451 -9.40 -25.61 8.72
CA PRO A 451 -9.84 -26.17 10.00
C PRO A 451 -8.77 -26.99 10.74
N VAL A 452 -7.73 -27.47 10.04
CA VAL A 452 -6.72 -28.39 10.61
C VAL A 452 -5.35 -27.73 10.73
N LEU A 453 -5.01 -26.81 9.84
CA LEU A 453 -3.73 -26.10 9.87
C LEU A 453 -3.89 -24.75 10.54
N GLY A 454 -3.01 -24.44 11.50
CA GLY A 454 -2.87 -23.07 12.00
C GLY A 454 -2.45 -22.10 10.89
N ARG A 455 -2.75 -20.81 11.05
CA ARG A 455 -2.49 -19.75 10.07
C ARG A 455 -1.04 -19.75 9.54
N ALA A 456 -0.06 -19.92 10.43
CA ALA A 456 1.37 -19.95 10.08
C ALA A 456 1.77 -21.22 9.28
N GLU A 457 1.16 -22.36 9.58
CA GLU A 457 1.40 -23.61 8.85
C GLU A 457 0.76 -23.56 7.47
N LEU A 458 -0.45 -22.99 7.37
CA LEU A 458 -1.13 -22.76 6.10
C LEU A 458 -0.29 -21.87 5.17
N ASP A 459 0.28 -20.77 5.70
CA ASP A 459 1.19 -19.89 4.94
C ASP A 459 2.42 -20.64 4.41
N ARG A 460 3.05 -21.46 5.26
CA ARG A 460 4.23 -22.25 4.89
C ARG A 460 3.92 -23.25 3.78
N ARG A 461 2.80 -23.97 3.86
CA ARG A 461 2.39 -24.97 2.86
C ARG A 461 1.89 -24.33 1.57
N ALA A 462 1.32 -23.14 1.62
CA ALA A 462 0.81 -22.47 0.43
C ALA A 462 1.88 -22.28 -0.65
N TRP A 463 3.13 -22.01 -0.26
CA TRP A 463 4.24 -21.91 -1.21
C TRP A 463 4.56 -23.25 -1.90
N SER A 464 4.54 -24.37 -1.18
CA SER A 464 4.79 -25.68 -1.79
C SER A 464 3.67 -26.09 -2.75
N TRP A 465 2.42 -25.78 -2.41
CA TRP A 465 1.28 -25.96 -3.33
C TRP A 465 1.41 -25.11 -4.58
N TYR A 466 1.79 -23.84 -4.45
CA TYR A 466 2.07 -22.98 -5.60
C TYR A 466 3.16 -23.60 -6.50
N VAL A 467 4.27 -24.06 -5.92
CA VAL A 467 5.36 -24.69 -6.69
C VAL A 467 4.90 -25.95 -7.42
N ALA A 468 3.99 -26.73 -6.83
CA ALA A 468 3.47 -27.96 -7.44
C ALA A 468 2.53 -27.72 -8.63
N VAL A 469 1.83 -26.58 -8.68
CA VAL A 469 0.83 -26.29 -9.73
C VAL A 469 1.25 -25.22 -10.73
N ARG A 470 2.26 -24.41 -10.41
CA ARG A 470 2.70 -23.33 -11.30
C ARG A 470 3.08 -23.86 -12.69
N PRO A 471 2.90 -23.05 -13.75
CA PRO A 471 3.33 -23.47 -15.08
C PRO A 471 4.84 -23.72 -15.16
N ASP A 472 5.21 -24.75 -15.89
CA ASP A 472 6.58 -25.01 -16.32
C ASP A 472 6.97 -24.01 -17.41
N ILE A 473 8.11 -23.35 -17.24
CA ILE A 473 8.66 -22.35 -18.16
C ILE A 473 10.18 -22.54 -18.21
N GLU A 474 10.82 -22.00 -19.25
CA GLU A 474 12.26 -22.13 -19.42
C GLU A 474 13.06 -21.55 -18.25
N ALA A 475 14.24 -22.14 -18.01
CA ALA A 475 15.16 -21.63 -17.00
C ALA A 475 15.98 -20.45 -17.55
N GLY A 476 16.23 -19.45 -16.72
CA GLY A 476 17.05 -18.29 -17.08
C GLY A 476 16.21 -17.11 -17.60
N PRO A 477 16.84 -16.17 -18.34
CA PRO A 477 16.16 -14.98 -18.84
C PRO A 477 15.06 -15.26 -19.88
N SER A 478 15.15 -16.37 -20.63
CA SER A 478 14.16 -16.71 -21.68
C SER A 478 12.78 -17.03 -21.11
N GLY A 479 12.70 -17.66 -19.94
CA GLY A 479 11.44 -17.91 -19.24
C GLY A 479 10.88 -16.69 -18.50
N TRP A 480 11.58 -15.55 -18.50
CA TRP A 480 11.08 -14.35 -17.82
C TRP A 480 9.83 -13.81 -18.51
N GLY A 481 8.71 -13.83 -17.81
CA GLY A 481 7.43 -13.39 -18.38
C GLY A 481 6.86 -14.36 -19.42
N GLU A 482 7.34 -15.60 -19.46
CA GLU A 482 6.74 -16.66 -20.27
C GLU A 482 5.37 -17.07 -19.69
N LYS A 483 4.42 -17.37 -20.58
CA LYS A 483 3.10 -17.89 -20.22
C LYS A 483 3.12 -19.40 -20.38
N GLY A 484 2.56 -20.10 -19.41
CA GLY A 484 2.40 -21.54 -19.50
C GLY A 484 0.99 -21.98 -19.15
N THR A 485 0.74 -23.26 -19.39
CA THR A 485 -0.56 -23.90 -19.13
C THR A 485 -0.74 -24.24 -17.65
N LEU A 486 -1.91 -23.92 -17.11
CA LEU A 486 -2.33 -24.21 -15.74
C LEU A 486 -3.67 -24.96 -15.77
N LYS A 487 -3.67 -26.21 -15.31
CA LYS A 487 -4.90 -27.01 -15.15
C LYS A 487 -5.47 -26.79 -13.74
N LEU A 488 -6.67 -26.24 -13.63
CA LEU A 488 -7.26 -25.94 -12.31
C LEU A 488 -7.62 -27.22 -11.52
N SER A 489 -7.85 -28.34 -12.20
CA SER A 489 -8.00 -29.65 -11.56
C SER A 489 -6.82 -30.01 -10.64
N LYS A 490 -5.57 -29.67 -11.03
CA LYS A 490 -4.39 -29.89 -10.18
C LYS A 490 -4.48 -29.13 -8.85
N ILE A 491 -5.10 -27.95 -8.83
CA ILE A 491 -5.31 -27.18 -7.59
C ILE A 491 -6.37 -27.87 -6.72
N LEU A 492 -7.48 -28.29 -7.33
CA LEU A 492 -8.52 -29.03 -6.61
C LEU A 492 -8.03 -30.35 -6.03
N ASP A 493 -7.10 -31.03 -6.71
CA ASP A 493 -6.54 -32.31 -6.25
C ASP A 493 -5.58 -32.15 -5.04
N LEU A 494 -5.12 -30.93 -4.74
CA LEU A 494 -4.36 -30.60 -3.53
C LEU A 494 -5.25 -30.38 -2.29
N ARG A 495 -6.57 -30.38 -2.45
CA ARG A 495 -7.50 -30.32 -1.33
C ARG A 495 -7.32 -31.50 -0.41
N ARG A 496 -7.59 -31.26 0.87
CA ARG A 496 -7.67 -32.34 1.84
C ARG A 496 -8.84 -33.26 1.46
N LYS A 497 -8.58 -34.56 1.36
CA LYS A 497 -9.63 -35.58 1.16
C LYS A 497 -10.25 -35.90 2.52
N GLU A 498 -11.59 -35.97 2.57
CA GLU A 498 -12.32 -36.43 3.75
C GLU A 498 -11.92 -37.89 4.04
N GLY A 499 -10.97 -38.09 4.95
CA GLY A 499 -10.35 -39.38 5.22
C GLY A 499 -8.94 -39.29 5.84
N ASP A 500 -8.26 -38.15 5.70
CA ASP A 500 -6.90 -37.94 6.24
C ASP A 500 -6.88 -37.60 7.75
N VAL A 501 -7.85 -38.08 8.53
CA VAL A 501 -7.82 -38.05 10.00
C VAL A 501 -7.24 -39.37 10.47
N THR A 502 -5.91 -39.45 10.53
CA THR A 502 -5.05 -40.26 11.43
C THR A 502 -3.79 -40.71 10.71
N LYS A 503 -2.67 -40.05 11.03
CA LYS A 503 -1.42 -40.69 11.45
C LYS A 503 -0.53 -39.67 12.13
#